data_AF-A0A660W351-F1
#
_entry.id   AF-A0A660W351-F1
#
_cell.length_a   1.000
_cell.length_b   1.000
_cell.length_c   1.000
_cell.angle_alpha   90.00
_cell.angle_beta   90.00
_cell.angle_gamma   90.00
#
_symmetry.space_group_name_H-M   'P 1'
#
loop_
_entity.id
_entity.type
_entity.pdbx_description
1 polymer ?
#
loop_
_entity_poly.entity_id
_entity_poly.type
_entity_poly.pdbx_seq_one_letter_code
_entity_poly.pdbx_strand_id
1 'polypeptide(L)' 'MAVKSKVKKTPRERYLAIPYHILNLSDIGLCQKVLLAHIYSFGQKGCWQSNKTLAEIFMVSAKTTSRWISTIHKHIYIRN' A
#
# COMPACT_ATOMS: atom_id res chain seq x y z
N MET A 1 -17.61 44.76 10.88
CA MET A 1 -16.36 43.97 10.94
C MET A 1 -16.71 42.49 10.88
N ALA A 2 -16.40 41.78 9.79
CA ALA A 2 -16.71 40.36 9.65
C ALA A 2 -15.64 39.51 10.35
N VAL A 3 -16.05 38.70 11.33
CA VAL A 3 -15.18 37.73 12.01
C VAL A 3 -14.86 36.61 11.02
N LYS A 4 -13.65 36.60 10.48
CA LYS A 4 -13.15 35.46 9.69
C LYS A 4 -12.96 34.28 10.64
N SER A 5 -13.92 33.36 10.65
CA SER A 5 -13.82 32.08 11.34
C SER A 5 -12.62 31.30 10.79
N LYS A 6 -11.59 31.10 11.61
CA LYS A 6 -10.47 30.20 11.30
C LYS A 6 -11.02 28.78 11.21
N VAL A 7 -11.25 28.29 9.99
CA VAL A 7 -11.56 26.87 9.75
C VAL A 7 -10.37 26.06 10.27
N LYS A 8 -10.54 25.38 11.41
CA LYS A 8 -9.59 24.37 11.89
C LYS A 8 -9.52 23.29 10.81
N LYS A 9 -8.41 23.19 10.08
CA LYS A 9 -8.13 22.05 9.21
C LYS A 9 -8.04 20.82 10.12
N THR A 10 -9.07 19.98 10.12
CA THR A 10 -8.98 18.64 10.67
C THR A 10 -7.85 17.90 9.95
N PRO A 11 -6.99 17.16 10.68
CA PRO A 11 -6.03 16.27 10.03
C PRO A 11 -6.82 15.33 9.13
N ARG A 12 -6.57 15.37 7.82
CA ARG A 12 -7.11 14.36 6.92
C ARG A 12 -6.31 13.09 7.16
N GLU A 13 -6.96 12.09 7.74
CA GLU A 13 -6.39 10.74 7.84
C GLU A 13 -6.01 10.27 6.43
N ARG A 14 -4.83 9.65 6.33
CA ARG A 14 -4.33 9.08 5.07
C ARG A 14 -4.71 7.61 5.07
N TYR A 15 -5.49 7.20 4.09
CA TYR A 15 -5.92 5.82 3.92
C TYR A 15 -5.16 5.17 2.77
N LEU A 16 -4.82 3.89 2.93
CA LEU A 16 -4.44 3.03 1.82
C LEU A 16 -5.72 2.40 1.25
N ALA A 17 -6.06 2.73 0.02
CA ALA A 17 -7.18 2.09 -0.67
C ALA A 17 -6.76 0.69 -1.15
N ILE A 18 -7.59 -0.32 -0.89
CA ILE A 18 -7.42 -1.68 -1.43
C ILE A 18 -8.44 -1.87 -2.55
N PRO A 19 -8.02 -1.88 -3.83
CA PRO A 19 -8.91 -2.14 -4.95
C PRO A 19 -9.61 -3.49 -4.83
N TYR A 20 -10.87 -3.57 -5.29
CA TYR A 20 -11.68 -4.78 -5.18
C TYR A 20 -11.05 -6.01 -5.86
N HIS A 21 -10.39 -5.81 -7.01
CA HIS A 21 -9.68 -6.90 -7.70
C HIS A 21 -8.47 -7.45 -6.91
N ILE A 22 -7.82 -6.63 -6.08
CA ILE A 22 -6.77 -7.07 -5.14
C ILE A 22 -7.40 -7.75 -3.92
N LEU A 23 -8.50 -7.18 -3.39
CA LEU A 23 -9.19 -7.72 -2.24
C LEU A 23 -9.72 -9.14 -2.50
N ASN A 24 -10.17 -9.42 -3.72
CA ASN A 24 -10.75 -10.70 -4.12
C ASN A 24 -9.74 -11.78 -4.51
N LEU A 25 -8.43 -11.52 -4.47
CA LEU A 25 -7.44 -12.56 -4.72
C LEU A 25 -7.51 -13.64 -3.64
N SER A 26 -7.95 -14.85 -4.00
CA SER A 26 -8.17 -15.95 -3.04
C SER A 26 -6.89 -16.68 -2.67
N ASP A 27 -5.84 -16.54 -3.48
CA ASP A 27 -4.57 -17.26 -3.37
C ASP A 27 -3.52 -16.55 -2.50
N ILE A 28 -3.81 -15.33 -2.02
CA ILE A 28 -2.93 -14.55 -1.15
C ILE A 28 -3.62 -14.10 0.13
N GLY A 29 -2.85 -14.03 1.22
CA GLY A 29 -3.33 -13.58 2.53
C GLY A 29 -3.56 -12.06 2.60
N LEU A 30 -4.20 -11.61 3.68
CA LEU A 30 -4.55 -10.19 3.88
C LEU A 30 -3.31 -9.28 3.85
N CYS A 31 -2.23 -9.65 4.53
CA CYS A 31 -1.00 -8.84 4.54
C CYS A 31 -0.41 -8.65 3.14
N GLN A 32 -0.43 -9.71 2.32
CA GLN A 32 0.00 -9.66 0.94
C GLN A 32 -0.90 -8.76 0.09
N LYS A 33 -2.22 -8.76 0.33
CA LYS A 33 -3.18 -7.85 -0.34
C LYS A 33 -2.89 -6.39 0.00
N VAL A 34 -2.63 -6.08 1.27
CA VAL A 34 -2.27 -4.72 1.70
C VAL A 34 -0.95 -4.28 1.07
N LEU A 35 0.06 -5.16 1.03
CA LEU A 35 1.33 -4.88 0.35
C LEU A 35 1.13 -4.64 -1.15
N LEU A 36 0.33 -5.47 -1.82
CA LEU A 36 0.02 -5.32 -3.24
C LEU A 36 -0.75 -4.02 -3.50
N ALA A 37 -1.71 -3.64 -2.64
CA ALA A 37 -2.43 -2.38 -2.74
C ALA A 37 -1.52 -1.16 -2.53
N HIS A 38 -0.54 -1.26 -1.64
CA HIS A 38 0.49 -0.23 -1.46
C HIS A 38 1.35 -0.06 -2.72
N ILE A 39 1.83 -1.17 -3.30
CA ILE A 39 2.58 -1.16 -4.55
C ILE A 39 1.72 -0.62 -5.71
N TYR A 40 0.44 -1.00 -5.77
CA TYR A 40 -0.50 -0.53 -6.78
C TYR A 40 -0.72 0.98 -6.69
N SER A 41 -0.87 1.51 -5.48
CA SER A 41 -1.18 2.91 -5.22
C SER A 41 0.05 3.83 -5.35
N PHE A 42 1.23 3.35 -4.95
CA PHE A 42 2.43 4.20 -4.82
C PHE A 42 3.61 3.77 -5.70
N GLY A 43 3.59 2.57 -6.27
CA GLY A 43 4.65 2.11 -7.16
C GLY A 43 4.62 2.90 -8.47
N GLN A 44 5.72 3.52 -8.87
CA GLN A 44 5.84 4.03 -10.24
C GLN A 44 6.13 2.87 -11.22
N LYS A 45 5.89 3.05 -12.53
CA LYS A 45 6.33 2.04 -13.52
C LYS A 45 7.85 1.86 -13.40
N GLY A 46 8.28 0.72 -12.86
CA GLY A 46 9.70 0.37 -12.74
C GLY A 46 10.43 0.88 -11.49
N CYS A 47 9.81 1.68 -10.62
CA CYS A 47 10.45 2.10 -9.36
C CYS A 47 9.69 1.57 -8.15
N TRP A 48 10.37 0.67 -7.44
CA TRP A 48 9.87 -0.08 -6.30
C TRP A 48 10.61 0.39 -5.06
N GLN A 49 9.90 0.55 -3.94
CA GLN A 49 10.57 0.74 -2.66
C GLN A 49 11.40 -0.50 -2.32
N SER A 50 12.56 -0.29 -1.71
CA SER A 50 13.42 -1.40 -1.30
C SER A 50 12.71 -2.31 -0.30
N ASN A 51 13.09 -3.59 -0.26
CA ASN A 51 12.54 -4.54 0.72
C ASN A 51 12.75 -4.07 2.16
N LYS A 52 13.82 -3.33 2.44
CA LYS A 52 14.09 -2.72 3.75
C LYS A 52 13.09 -1.63 4.08
N THR A 53 12.82 -0.73 3.14
CA THR A 53 11.82 0.33 3.30
C THR A 53 10.42 -0.25 3.49
N LEU A 54 10.06 -1.28 2.73
CA LEU A 54 8.78 -1.97 2.88
C LEU A 54 8.71 -2.72 4.22
N ALA A 55 9.79 -3.36 4.66
CA ALA A 55 9.87 -3.99 5.97
C ALA A 55 9.60 -3.00 7.12
N GLU A 56 10.16 -1.79 7.04
CA GLU A 56 9.93 -0.71 8.00
C GLU A 56 8.46 -0.23 7.97
N ILE A 57 7.90 0.02 6.79
CA ILE A 57 6.49 0.47 6.63
C ILE A 57 5.51 -0.55 7.20
N PHE A 58 5.74 -1.84 6.93
CA PHE A 58 4.84 -2.92 7.34
C PHE A 58 5.20 -3.52 8.71
N MET A 59 6.22 -2.97 9.39
CA MET A 59 6.70 -3.44 10.70
C MET A 59 7.01 -4.95 10.72
N VAL A 60 7.61 -5.46 9.65
CA VAL A 60 8.00 -6.87 9.49
C VAL A 60 9.47 -7.00 9.15
N SER A 61 10.01 -8.22 9.20
CA SER A 61 11.39 -8.47 8.77
C SER A 61 11.53 -8.42 7.24
N ALA A 62 12.69 -7.98 6.76
CA ALA A 62 13.01 -7.98 5.32
C ALA A 62 12.85 -9.37 4.67
N LYS A 63 13.13 -10.45 5.42
CA LYS A 63 12.90 -11.83 4.97
C LYS A 63 11.41 -12.11 4.72
N THR A 64 10.54 -11.61 5.58
CA THR A 64 9.08 -11.74 5.43
C THR A 64 8.60 -10.92 4.23
N THR A 65 9.09 -9.69 4.10
CA THR A 65 8.81 -8.82 2.95
C THR A 65 9.20 -9.49 1.64
N SER A 66 10.41 -10.07 1.53
CA SER A 66 10.84 -10.79 0.33
C SER A 66 9.92 -11.97 -0.01
N ARG A 67 9.45 -12.72 0.99
CA ARG A 67 8.50 -13.83 0.78
C ARG A 67 7.15 -13.32 0.28
N TRP A 68 6.64 -12.24 0.86
CA TRP A 68 5.39 -11.62 0.42
C TRP A 68 5.51 -11.09 -1.00
N ILE A 69 6.60 -10.39 -1.34
CA ILE A 69 6.88 -9.91 -2.71
C ILE A 69 6.91 -11.07 -3.70
N SER A 70 7.60 -12.16 -3.37
CA SER A 70 7.64 -13.37 -4.23
C SER A 70 6.24 -13.97 -4.43
N THR A 71 5.40 -13.96 -3.40
CA THR A 71 4.02 -14.44 -3.47
C THR A 71 3.17 -13.56 -4.39
N ILE A 72 3.27 -12.24 -4.26
CA ILE A 72 2.46 -11.29 -5.06
C ILE A 72 3.05 -10.98 -6.43
N HIS A 73 4.27 -11.43 -6.74
CA HIS A 73 4.93 -11.22 -8.05
C HIS A 73 4.06 -11.64 -9.23
N LYS A 74 3.25 -12.69 -9.04
CA LYS A 74 2.28 -13.19 -10.01
C LYS A 74 1.04 -12.30 -10.19
N HIS A 75 0.91 -11.21 -9.45
CA HIS A 75 -0.24 -10.30 -9.44
C HIS A 75 0.14 -8.84 -9.68
N ILE A 76 1.44 -8.58 -9.81
CA ILE A 76 2.01 -7.24 -9.95
C ILE A 76 1.63 -6.58 -11.30
N TYR A 77 1.27 -7.39 -12.30
CA TYR A 77 0.82 -6.92 -13.61
C TYR A 77 -0.68 -6.60 -13.67
N ILE A 78 -1.43 -6.73 -12.57
CA ILE A 78 -2.85 -6.32 -12.50
C ILE A 78 -2.95 -4.79 -12.41
N ARG A 79 -2.17 -4.09 -13.23
CA ARG A 79 -2.15 -2.64 -13.33
C ARG A 79 -3.05 -2.28 -14.52
N ASN A 80 -4.22 -1.74 -14.23
CA ASN A 80 -5.13 -1.20 -15.25
C ASN A 80 -4.51 0.03 -15.92
#